data_AF-A0A0C3I2N7-F1
#
_entry.id   AF-A0A0C3I2N7-F1
#
_cell.length_a   1.000
_cell.length_b   1.000
_cell.length_c   1.000
_cell.angle_alpha   90.00
_cell.angle_beta   90.00
_cell.angle_gamma   90.00
#
_symmetry.space_group_name_H-M   'P 1'
#
loop_
_entity.id
_entity.type
_entity.pdbx_description
1 polymer ?
#
loop_
_entity_poly.entity_id
_entity_poly.type
_entity_poly.pdbx_seq_one_letter_code
_entity_poly.pdbx_strand_id
1 'polypeptide(L)'
;MDESSIKDVLLKSWELTQNIAKNNAETAWKVRMWGVAIWSALIAYAFKNNSCEIVLLSGFILMPIAWFEFGIRTVEYKLISRSHEIENSINSLFLGGEFVPPTEGVKIKIDPPSLSDYLLLFDKRRWLVWGPYLALFISSILALLVVLNKVPTPVA
;
A
#
# COMPACT_ATOMS: atom_id res chain seq x y z
N MET A 1 19.43 19.30 28.31
CA MET A 1 18.10 18.65 28.33
C MET A 1 18.25 17.48 29.29
N ASP A 2 17.39 17.39 30.31
CA ASP A 2 17.44 16.28 31.28
C ASP A 2 17.19 14.94 30.56
N GLU A 3 17.81 13.86 31.02
CA GLU A 3 17.70 12.51 30.45
C GLU A 3 16.24 12.04 30.41
N SER A 4 15.47 12.43 31.44
CA SER A 4 14.02 12.25 31.51
C SER A 4 13.28 12.91 30.35
N SER A 5 13.66 14.14 29.98
CA SER A 5 13.04 14.87 28.87
C SER A 5 13.39 14.29 27.50
N ILE A 6 14.60 13.75 27.32
CA ILE A 6 14.98 13.04 26.08
C ILE A 6 14.12 11.80 25.90
N LYS A 7 13.98 11.03 26.98
CA LYS A 7 13.18 9.80 27.00
C LYS A 7 11.71 10.07 26.64
N ASP A 8 11.08 11.06 27.27
CA ASP A 8 9.67 11.38 27.01
C ASP A 8 9.44 11.79 25.56
N VAL A 9 10.37 12.58 24.99
CA VAL A 9 10.32 12.99 23.58
C VAL A 9 10.45 11.78 22.65
N LEU A 10 11.40 10.87 22.91
CA LEU A 10 11.60 9.67 22.09
C LEU A 10 10.39 8.73 22.14
N LEU A 11 9.85 8.47 23.34
CA LEU A 11 8.65 7.65 23.52
C LEU A 11 7.46 8.25 22.77
N LYS A 12 7.24 9.56 22.91
CA LYS A 12 6.11 10.22 22.24
C LYS A 12 6.24 10.17 20.72
N SER A 13 7.45 10.33 20.20
CA SER A 13 7.69 10.26 18.77
C SER A 13 7.62 8.85 18.21
N TRP A 14 8.02 7.85 18.98
CA TRP A 14 7.80 6.45 18.64
C TRP A 14 6.31 6.13 18.55
N GLU A 15 5.52 6.47 19.58
CA GLU A 15 4.06 6.29 19.60
C GLU A 15 3.39 6.95 18.39
N LEU A 16 3.78 8.21 18.11
CA LEU A 16 3.20 8.97 17.02
C LEU A 16 3.54 8.31 15.67
N THR A 17 4.79 7.90 15.47
CA THR A 17 5.25 7.22 14.25
C THR A 17 4.47 5.92 14.02
N GLN A 18 4.28 5.11 15.07
CA GLN A 18 3.51 3.88 14.99
C GLN A 18 2.03 4.12 14.70
N ASN A 19 1.43 5.13 15.33
CA ASN A 19 0.04 5.49 15.09
C ASN A 19 -0.19 5.93 13.63
N ILE A 20 0.73 6.72 13.05
CA ILE A 20 0.65 7.10 11.62
C ILE A 20 0.83 5.86 10.74
N ALA A 21 1.79 4.98 11.03
CA ALA A 21 2.00 3.75 10.26
C ALA A 21 0.74 2.88 10.26
N LYS A 22 0.12 2.67 11.42
CA LYS A 22 -1.12 1.92 11.58
C LYS A 22 -2.28 2.55 10.79
N ASN A 23 -2.43 3.87 10.86
CA ASN A 23 -3.46 4.58 10.11
C ASN A 23 -3.26 4.46 8.58
N ASN A 24 -2.00 4.48 8.12
CA ASN A 24 -1.68 4.25 6.71
C ASN A 24 -2.02 2.81 6.29
N ALA A 25 -1.72 1.81 7.11
CA ALA A 25 -2.08 0.42 6.83
C ALA A 25 -3.60 0.25 6.66
N GLU A 26 -4.40 0.88 7.53
CA GLU A 26 -5.86 0.87 7.46
C GLU A 26 -6.38 1.62 6.22
N THR A 27 -5.81 2.78 5.93
CA THR A 27 -6.16 3.56 4.73
C THR A 27 -5.87 2.79 3.45
N ALA A 28 -4.70 2.14 3.36
CA ALA A 28 -4.33 1.30 2.23
C ALA A 28 -5.34 0.15 2.04
N TRP A 29 -5.73 -0.50 3.13
CA TRP A 29 -6.75 -1.54 3.09
C TRP A 29 -8.11 -1.02 2.61
N LYS A 30 -8.55 0.17 3.08
CA LYS A 30 -9.80 0.80 2.61
C LYS A 30 -9.75 1.10 1.11
N VAL A 31 -8.66 1.68 0.61
CA VAL A 31 -8.47 1.94 -0.83
C VAL A 31 -8.59 0.66 -1.64
N ARG A 32 -7.97 -0.44 -1.18
CA ARG A 32 -8.09 -1.75 -1.81
C ARG A 32 -9.54 -2.22 -1.88
N MET A 33 -10.26 -2.17 -0.77
CA MET A 33 -11.65 -2.64 -0.70
C MET A 33 -12.57 -1.83 -1.62
N TRP A 34 -12.38 -0.52 -1.69
CA TRP A 34 -13.07 0.33 -2.66
C TRP A 34 -12.78 -0.10 -4.09
N GLY A 35 -11.51 -0.38 -4.38
CA GLY A 35 -11.10 -0.86 -5.68
C GLY A 35 -11.73 -2.18 -6.09
N VAL A 36 -11.75 -3.15 -5.19
CA VAL A 36 -12.42 -4.45 -5.40
C VAL A 36 -13.92 -4.26 -5.65
N ALA A 37 -14.57 -3.37 -4.90
CA ALA A 37 -16.00 -3.11 -5.06
C ALA A 37 -16.32 -2.50 -6.43
N ILE A 38 -15.56 -1.48 -6.85
CA ILE A 38 -15.72 -0.83 -8.17
C ILE A 38 -15.46 -1.84 -9.29
N TRP A 39 -14.36 -2.60 -9.20
CA TRP A 39 -14.01 -3.64 -10.16
C TRP A 39 -15.12 -4.69 -10.29
N SER A 40 -15.64 -5.18 -9.15
CA SER A 40 -16.69 -6.21 -9.12
C SER A 40 -17.98 -5.72 -9.77
N ALA A 41 -18.37 -4.47 -9.51
CA ALA A 41 -19.54 -3.85 -10.12
C ALA A 41 -19.40 -3.72 -11.64
N LEU A 42 -18.22 -3.30 -12.14
CA LEU A 42 -17.93 -3.19 -13.56
C LEU A 42 -17.98 -4.56 -14.26
N ILE A 43 -17.36 -5.59 -13.67
CA ILE A 43 -17.41 -6.95 -14.21
C ILE A 43 -18.84 -7.47 -14.26
N ALA A 44 -19.62 -7.32 -13.19
CA ALA A 44 -21.02 -7.75 -13.16
C ALA A 44 -21.85 -7.03 -14.24
N TYR A 45 -21.66 -5.73 -14.41
CA TYR A 45 -22.33 -4.96 -15.46
C TYR A 45 -21.90 -5.40 -16.86
N ALA A 46 -20.60 -5.63 -17.08
CA ALA A 46 -20.08 -6.07 -18.36
C ALA A 46 -20.65 -7.44 -18.78
N PHE A 47 -20.74 -8.38 -17.84
CA PHE A 47 -21.35 -9.69 -18.08
C PHE A 47 -22.84 -9.60 -18.41
N LYS A 48 -23.58 -8.73 -17.72
CA LYS A 48 -25.01 -8.54 -17.99
C LYS A 48 -25.28 -7.99 -19.39
N ASN A 49 -24.41 -7.10 -19.87
CA ASN A 49 -24.60 -6.37 -21.13
C ASN A 49 -23.73 -6.90 -22.28
N ASN A 50 -22.96 -7.97 -22.07
CA ASN A 50 -21.96 -8.51 -23.01
C ASN A 50 -21.02 -7.43 -23.59
N SER A 51 -20.60 -6.47 -22.77
CA SER A 51 -19.78 -5.34 -23.21
C SER A 51 -18.30 -5.58 -22.94
N CYS A 52 -17.54 -5.88 -24.00
CA CYS A 52 -16.08 -6.05 -23.92
C CYS A 52 -15.36 -4.77 -23.43
N GLU A 53 -15.86 -3.60 -23.84
CA GLU A 53 -15.30 -2.30 -23.48
C GLU A 53 -15.29 -2.09 -21.96
N ILE A 54 -16.35 -2.52 -21.28
CA ILE A 54 -16.48 -2.37 -19.83
C ILE A 54 -15.60 -3.38 -19.09
N VAL A 55 -15.38 -4.58 -19.65
CA VAL A 55 -14.37 -5.50 -19.10
C VAL A 55 -12.97 -4.88 -19.18
N LEU A 56 -12.61 -4.26 -20.31
CA LEU A 56 -11.32 -3.57 -20.43
C LEU A 56 -11.19 -2.40 -19.44
N LEU A 57 -12.26 -1.62 -19.29
CA LEU A 57 -12.32 -0.53 -18.31
C LEU A 57 -12.14 -1.05 -16.87
N SER A 58 -12.71 -2.22 -16.54
CA SER A 58 -12.52 -2.86 -15.23
C SER A 58 -11.05 -3.22 -14.96
N GLY A 59 -10.31 -3.67 -15.97
CA GLY A 59 -8.87 -3.91 -15.83
C GLY A 59 -8.10 -2.61 -15.66
N PHE A 60 -8.44 -1.59 -16.45
CA PHE A 60 -7.77 -0.28 -16.42
C PHE A 60 -7.93 0.43 -15.08
N ILE A 61 -9.11 0.37 -14.45
CA ILE A 61 -9.36 1.07 -13.18
C ILE A 61 -8.52 0.52 -12.02
N LEU A 62 -8.02 -0.72 -12.11
CA LEU A 62 -7.12 -1.28 -11.11
C LEU A 62 -5.80 -0.52 -11.01
N MET A 63 -5.33 0.12 -12.09
CA MET A 63 -4.06 0.86 -12.09
C MET A 63 -4.05 2.06 -11.14
N PRO A 64 -4.98 3.03 -11.21
CA PRO A 64 -5.00 4.14 -10.25
C PRO A 64 -5.23 3.66 -8.81
N ILE A 65 -6.04 2.62 -8.59
CA ILE A 65 -6.27 2.06 -7.25
C ILE A 65 -4.95 1.48 -6.69
N ALA A 66 -4.24 0.66 -7.48
CA ALA A 66 -2.95 0.10 -7.09
C ALA A 66 -1.91 1.19 -6.84
N TRP A 67 -1.88 2.22 -7.68
CA TRP A 67 -0.99 3.36 -7.51
C TRP A 67 -1.20 4.08 -6.16
N PHE A 68 -2.45 4.37 -5.80
CA PHE A 68 -2.77 4.97 -4.50
C PHE A 68 -2.40 4.06 -3.34
N GLU A 69 -2.73 2.77 -3.40
CA GLU A 69 -2.37 1.83 -2.34
C GLU A 69 -0.85 1.74 -2.17
N PHE A 70 -0.10 1.64 -3.28
CA PHE A 70 1.36 1.54 -3.26
C PHE A 70 2.00 2.81 -2.69
N GLY A 71 1.46 3.99 -2.98
CA GLY A 71 1.90 5.24 -2.38
C GLY A 71 1.76 5.21 -0.85
N ILE A 72 0.59 4.81 -0.35
CA ILE A 72 0.32 4.73 1.09
C ILE A 72 1.22 3.67 1.76
N ARG A 73 1.37 2.49 1.16
CA ARG A 73 2.24 1.41 1.65
C ARG A 73 3.71 1.81 1.69
N THR A 74 4.17 2.59 0.71
CA THR A 74 5.54 3.10 0.70
C THR A 74 5.81 3.99 1.92
N VAL A 75 4.89 4.92 2.20
CA VAL A 75 4.99 5.80 3.38
C VAL A 75 4.91 5.00 4.67
N GLU A 76 4.02 4.01 4.76
CA GLU A 76 3.93 3.07 5.88
C GLU A 76 5.26 2.35 6.14
N TYR A 77 5.90 1.77 5.12
CA TYR A 77 7.15 1.05 5.31
C TYR A 77 8.30 1.96 5.77
N LYS A 78 8.36 3.20 5.28
CA LYS A 78 9.33 4.21 5.77
C LYS A 78 9.08 4.55 7.24
N LEU A 79 7.81 4.70 7.64
CA LEU A 79 7.44 4.92 9.05
C LEU A 79 7.80 3.75 9.96
N ILE A 80 7.58 2.52 9.50
CA ILE A 80 7.94 1.31 10.26
C ILE A 80 9.45 1.25 10.48
N SER A 81 10.24 1.47 9.42
CA SER A 81 11.71 1.53 9.53
C SER A 81 12.13 2.61 10.54
N ARG A 82 11.50 3.79 10.47
CA ARG A 82 11.79 4.88 11.40
C ARG A 82 11.40 4.57 12.84
N SER A 83 10.27 3.89 13.05
CA SER A 83 9.84 3.44 14.37
C SER A 83 10.88 2.53 15.00
N HIS A 84 11.48 1.61 14.22
CA HIS A 84 12.56 0.74 14.72
C HIS A 84 13.84 1.50 15.07
N GLU A 85 14.19 2.55 14.32
CA GLU A 85 15.34 3.39 14.66
C GLU A 85 15.14 4.14 15.99
N ILE A 86 13.94 4.68 16.21
CA ILE A 86 13.59 5.35 17.47
C ILE A 86 13.56 4.32 18.61
N GLU A 87 13.01 3.13 18.38
CA GLU A 87 12.99 2.04 19.35
C GLU A 87 14.39 1.60 19.76
N ASN A 88 15.32 1.46 18.82
CA ASN A 88 16.72 1.16 19.11
C ASN A 88 17.38 2.26 19.96
N SER A 89 17.06 3.53 19.67
CA SER A 89 17.56 4.68 20.45
C SER A 89 17.02 4.63 21.89
N ILE A 90 15.73 4.32 22.05
CA ILE A 90 15.09 4.13 23.36
C ILE A 90 15.75 2.98 24.13
N ASN A 91 15.94 1.83 23.48
CA ASN A 91 16.56 0.66 24.09
C ASN A 91 18.00 0.93 24.54
N SER A 92 18.78 1.68 23.74
CA SER A 92 20.15 2.07 24.11
C SER A 92 20.18 2.92 25.38
N LEU A 93 19.19 3.81 25.55
CA LEU A 93 19.04 4.67 26.72
C LEU A 93 18.60 3.89 27.96
N PHE A 94 17.67 2.95 27.82
CA PHE A 94 17.19 2.14 28.95
C PHE A 94 18.19 1.08 29.42
N LEU A 95 19.00 0.53 28.51
CA LEU A 95 19.98 -0.52 28.83
C LEU A 95 21.31 0.05 29.36
N GLY A 96 21.41 1.38 29.53
CA GLY A 96 22.62 2.04 30.02
C GLY A 96 23.82 1.95 29.07
N GLY A 97 23.56 1.72 27.78
CA GLY A 97 24.59 1.71 26.73
C GLY A 97 24.95 3.12 26.26
N GLU A 98 25.90 3.22 25.33
CA GLU A 98 26.12 4.49 24.62
C GLU A 98 24.86 4.87 23.85
N PHE A 99 24.30 6.03 24.16
CA PHE A 99 23.12 6.54 23.49
C PHE A 99 23.42 6.78 22.00
N VAL A 100 22.71 6.07 21.14
CA VAL A 100 22.77 6.29 19.69
C VAL A 100 21.53 7.09 19.28
N PRO A 101 21.66 8.38 18.96
CA PRO A 101 20.51 9.16 18.50
C PRO A 101 20.04 8.69 17.12
N PRO A 102 18.74 8.87 16.79
CA PRO A 102 18.26 8.65 15.43
C PRO A 102 19.03 9.53 14.44
N THR A 103 19.40 8.97 13.28
CA THR A 103 20.23 9.61 12.25
C THR A 103 19.71 10.96 11.74
N GLU A 104 18.38 11.16 11.73
CA GLU A 104 17.77 12.46 11.34
C GLU A 104 17.08 13.18 12.51
N GLY A 105 17.37 12.77 13.75
CA GLY A 105 16.72 13.28 14.96
C GLY A 105 15.24 12.90 15.08
N VAL A 106 14.46 13.67 15.83
CA VAL A 106 13.06 13.32 16.17
C VAL A 106 12.05 13.82 15.10
N LYS A 107 12.53 14.24 13.93
CA LYS A 107 11.67 14.78 12.87
C LYS A 107 10.86 13.66 12.21
N ILE A 108 9.54 13.84 12.14
CA ILE A 108 8.63 13.01 11.34
C ILE A 108 8.58 13.57 9.92
N LYS A 109 9.76 13.79 9.31
CA LYS A 109 9.83 14.19 7.91
C LYS A 109 10.10 12.92 7.11
N ILE A 110 9.07 12.38 6.48
CA ILE A 110 9.24 11.25 5.58
C ILE A 110 9.50 11.83 4.20
N ASP A 111 10.57 11.40 3.57
CA ASP A 111 10.83 11.78 2.19
C ASP A 111 9.72 11.27 1.26
N PRO A 112 9.34 12.08 0.26
CA PRO A 112 8.31 11.70 -0.69
C PRO A 112 8.66 10.34 -1.34
N PRO A 113 7.65 9.53 -1.70
CA PRO A 113 7.86 8.27 -2.38
C PRO A 113 8.68 8.47 -3.66
N SER A 114 9.81 7.79 -3.76
CA SER A 114 10.63 7.76 -4.97
C SER A 114 10.25 6.55 -5.84
N LEU A 115 10.56 6.59 -7.14
CA LEU A 115 10.28 5.45 -8.04
C LEU A 115 10.97 4.16 -7.60
N SER A 116 12.16 4.24 -7.01
CA SER A 116 12.85 3.08 -6.41
C SER A 116 12.07 2.46 -5.26
N ASP A 117 11.36 3.27 -4.47
CA ASP A 117 10.55 2.76 -3.36
C ASP A 117 9.36 1.93 -3.85
N TYR A 118 8.77 2.30 -4.99
CA TYR A 118 7.71 1.52 -5.63
C TYR A 118 8.22 0.17 -6.14
N LEU A 119 9.44 0.12 -6.68
CA LEU A 119 10.03 -1.14 -7.14
C LEU A 119 10.25 -2.14 -5.98
N LEU A 120 10.58 -1.64 -4.79
CA LEU A 120 10.70 -2.48 -3.59
C LEU A 120 9.38 -3.15 -3.19
N LEU A 121 8.23 -2.58 -3.59
CA LEU A 121 6.92 -3.20 -3.33
C LEU A 121 6.69 -4.46 -4.17
N PHE A 122 7.39 -4.61 -5.30
CA PHE A 122 7.30 -5.81 -6.15
C PHE A 122 8.18 -6.97 -5.68
N ASP A 123 8.88 -6.84 -4.55
CA ASP A 123 9.57 -7.97 -3.93
C ASP A 123 8.57 -9.11 -3.64
N LYS A 124 9.01 -10.36 -3.82
CA LYS A 124 8.22 -11.58 -3.54
C LYS A 124 7.76 -11.61 -2.09
N ARG A 125 8.54 -11.04 -1.16
CA ARG A 125 8.17 -10.92 0.26
C ARG A 125 6.92 -10.07 0.48
N ARG A 126 6.61 -9.15 -0.45
CA ARG A 126 5.50 -8.20 -0.37
C ARG A 126 4.35 -8.56 -1.32
N TRP A 127 4.23 -9.83 -1.71
CA TRP A 127 3.17 -10.31 -2.62
C TRP A 127 1.74 -10.02 -2.13
N LEU A 128 1.51 -9.88 -0.83
CA LEU A 128 0.19 -9.48 -0.29
C LEU A 128 -0.22 -8.05 -0.66
N VAL A 129 0.71 -7.25 -1.19
CA VAL A 129 0.46 -5.89 -1.69
C VAL A 129 0.05 -5.94 -3.16
N TRP A 130 0.85 -6.54 -4.05
CA TRP A 130 0.60 -6.54 -5.49
C TRP A 130 -0.22 -7.75 -5.99
N GLY A 131 -0.16 -8.88 -5.30
CA GLY A 131 -0.81 -10.15 -5.67
C GLY A 131 -2.32 -10.05 -5.86
N PRO A 132 -3.08 -9.35 -4.98
CA PRO A 132 -4.51 -9.15 -5.19
C PRO A 132 -4.82 -8.47 -6.53
N TYR A 133 -4.06 -7.44 -6.92
CA TYR A 133 -4.25 -6.74 -8.20
C TYR A 133 -3.95 -7.63 -9.39
N LEU A 134 -2.91 -8.46 -9.30
CA LEU A 134 -2.61 -9.45 -10.33
C LEU A 134 -3.77 -10.46 -10.48
N ALA A 135 -4.32 -10.94 -9.38
CA ALA A 135 -5.45 -11.87 -9.40
C ALA A 135 -6.71 -11.24 -10.03
N LEU A 136 -7.01 -9.98 -9.69
CA LEU A 136 -8.14 -9.24 -10.29
C LEU A 136 -7.90 -8.99 -11.79
N PHE A 137 -6.67 -8.66 -12.19
CA PHE A 137 -6.32 -8.45 -13.58
C PHE A 137 -6.46 -9.73 -14.41
N ILE A 138 -5.97 -10.87 -13.91
CA ILE A 138 -6.18 -12.19 -14.55
C ILE A 138 -7.68 -12.49 -14.64
N SER A 139 -8.44 -12.18 -13.60
CA SER A 139 -9.90 -12.37 -13.60
C SER A 139 -10.59 -11.52 -14.66
N SER A 140 -10.16 -10.26 -14.88
CA SER A 140 -10.64 -9.42 -15.99
C SER A 140 -10.31 -10.01 -17.36
N ILE A 141 -9.11 -10.59 -17.55
CA ILE A 141 -8.76 -11.25 -18.82
C ILE A 141 -9.65 -12.46 -19.07
N LEU A 142 -9.86 -13.30 -18.05
CA LEU A 142 -10.76 -14.45 -18.15
C LEU A 142 -12.19 -14.03 -18.47
N ALA A 143 -12.68 -12.97 -17.82
CA ALA A 143 -13.99 -12.39 -18.13
C ALA A 143 -14.08 -11.92 -19.59
N LEU A 144 -13.03 -11.28 -20.10
CA LEU A 144 -12.98 -10.81 -21.48
C LEU A 144 -13.09 -11.97 -22.48
N LEU A 145 -12.37 -13.07 -22.24
CA LEU A 145 -12.44 -14.28 -23.08
C LEU A 145 -13.85 -14.87 -23.10
N VAL A 146 -14.53 -14.91 -21.95
CA VAL A 146 -15.91 -15.42 -21.87
C VAL A 146 -16.89 -14.53 -22.62
N VAL A 147 -16.76 -13.20 -22.48
CA VAL A 147 -17.64 -12.25 -23.18
C VAL A 147 -17.39 -12.30 -24.70
N LEU A 148 -16.14 -12.34 -25.14
CA LEU A 148 -15.79 -12.46 -26.57
C LEU A 148 -16.38 -13.71 -27.22
N ASN A 149 -16.32 -14.86 -26.56
CA ASN A 149 -16.90 -16.11 -27.06
C ASN A 149 -18.44 -16.09 -27.12
N LYS A 150 -19.09 -15.17 -26.41
CA LYS A 150 -20.56 -15.02 -26.43
C LYS A 150 -21.05 -14.04 -27.49
N VAL A 151 -20.19 -13.19 -28.05
CA VAL A 151 -20.58 -12.27 -29.12
C VAL A 151 -20.70 -13.07 -30.42
N PRO A 152 -21.89 -13.23 -31.03
CA PRO A 152 -22.00 -13.89 -32.31
C PRO A 152 -21.20 -13.10 -33.35
N THR A 153 -20.29 -13.78 -34.05
CA THR A 153 -19.59 -13.21 -35.20
C THR A 153 -20.63 -12.69 -36.19
N PRO A 154 -20.56 -11.42 -36.64
CA PRO A 154 -21.43 -10.96 -37.70
C PRO A 154 -21.16 -11.83 -38.93
N VAL A 155 -22.20 -12.55 -39.38
CA VAL A 155 -22.15 -13.30 -40.64
C VAL A 155 -22.02 -12.24 -41.74
N ALA A 156 -20.88 -12.27 -42.42
CA ALA A 156 -20.58 -11.40 -43.57
C ALA A 156 -21.50 -11.70 -44.76
#